data_AF-A0A529NX41-F1
#
_entry.id   AF-A0A529NX41-F1
#
_cell.length_a   1.000
_cell.length_b   1.000
_cell.length_c   1.000
_cell.angle_alpha   90.00
_cell.angle_beta   90.00
_cell.angle_gamma   90.00
#
_symmetry.space_group_name_H-M   'P 1'
#
loop_
_entity.id
_entity.type
_entity.pdbx_description
1 polymer ?
#
loop_
_entity_poly.entity_id
_entity_poly.type
_entity_poly.pdbx_seq_one_letter_code
_entity_poly.pdbx_strand_id
1 'polypeptide(L)'
;IATARNGQAGQNTSVSSNAVYQEGVAELATIEALVRAAGYGEDRVAMDRSVVRGLEYYTGPVFEAELLAEIPNEDGQIVRFGSEPVPATGFSIGVSRLMTALKNLGKLDISDVIAPVVVLVMDKDTESLGRYQKMVAELRAAGIRSEMYLGGAGMKAQLKYADRRGSPVAIIQGGDERSRGELQIKDLIEGARMSAEITDNAEWRAARPAQVTVAESELVAEVKKILAAQAADRAKGGA
;
A
#
# COMPACT_ATOMS: atom_id res chain seq x y z
N ILE A 1 -28.27 14.76 4.09
CA ILE A 1 -29.58 15.26 4.57
C ILE A 1 -30.37 15.72 3.36
N ALA A 2 -31.24 14.86 2.85
CA ALA A 2 -32.36 15.20 1.98
C ALA A 2 -33.47 14.18 2.31
N THR A 3 -34.25 14.52 3.33
CA THR A 3 -35.40 13.76 3.79
C THR A 3 -36.46 13.75 2.69
N ALA A 4 -36.59 12.66 1.93
CA ALA A 4 -37.79 12.38 1.15
C ALA A 4 -38.87 11.88 2.13
N ARG A 5 -39.47 12.83 2.84
CA ARG A 5 -40.67 12.61 3.65
C ARG A 5 -41.76 12.02 2.75
N ASN A 6 -42.35 10.92 3.21
CA ASN A 6 -43.72 10.47 2.96
C ASN A 6 -44.49 11.25 1.89
N GLY A 7 -44.18 10.99 0.63
CA GLY A 7 -45.10 11.25 -0.47
C GLY A 7 -45.92 10.00 -0.67
N GLN A 8 -47.17 9.98 -0.21
CA GLN A 8 -48.17 9.05 -0.73
C GLN A 8 -48.35 9.37 -2.22
N ALA A 9 -47.48 8.81 -3.07
CA ALA A 9 -47.76 8.72 -4.48
C ALA A 9 -49.00 7.83 -4.60
N GLY A 10 -50.12 8.42 -5.04
CA GLY A 10 -51.37 7.69 -5.24
C GLY A 10 -51.07 6.43 -6.05
N GLN A 11 -51.30 5.26 -5.46
CA GLN A 11 -51.10 3.99 -6.15
C GLN A 11 -52.09 3.95 -7.31
N ASN A 12 -51.57 4.12 -8.52
CA ASN A 12 -52.36 4.00 -9.74
C ASN A 12 -52.76 2.51 -9.85
N THR A 13 -54.04 2.20 -9.67
CA THR A 13 -54.58 0.84 -9.51
C THR A 13 -54.28 -0.09 -10.69
N SER A 14 -53.89 0.46 -11.84
CA SER A 14 -53.45 -0.27 -13.04
C SER A 14 -52.02 -0.81 -12.96
N VAL A 15 -51.16 -0.20 -12.16
CA VAL A 15 -49.75 -0.61 -12.01
C VAL A 15 -49.63 -1.70 -10.95
N SER A 16 -50.40 -1.57 -9.87
CA SER A 16 -50.41 -2.55 -8.77
C SER A 16 -50.99 -3.92 -9.17
N SER A 17 -51.73 -4.03 -10.27
CA SER A 17 -52.22 -5.32 -10.78
C SER A 17 -51.26 -5.99 -11.78
N ASN A 18 -50.14 -5.35 -12.14
CA ASN A 18 -49.18 -5.91 -13.08
C ASN A 18 -48.34 -7.03 -12.44
N ALA A 19 -48.27 -8.19 -13.09
CA ALA A 19 -47.54 -9.36 -12.58
C ALA A 19 -46.03 -9.10 -12.39
N VAL A 20 -45.38 -8.41 -13.33
CA VAL A 20 -43.95 -8.06 -13.25
C VAL A 20 -43.69 -7.10 -12.09
N TYR A 21 -44.61 -6.17 -11.85
CA TYR A 21 -44.54 -5.28 -10.70
C TYR A 21 -44.63 -6.06 -9.38
N GLN A 22 -45.57 -7.00 -9.28
CA GLN A 22 -45.74 -7.84 -8.08
C GLN A 22 -44.53 -8.74 -7.81
N GLU A 23 -43.95 -9.32 -8.87
CA GLU A 23 -42.72 -10.11 -8.80
C GLU A 23 -41.55 -9.27 -8.27
N GLY A 24 -41.30 -8.09 -8.85
CA GLY A 24 -40.24 -7.20 -8.40
C GLY A 24 -40.43 -6.71 -6.95
N VAL A 25 -41.67 -6.42 -6.54
CA VAL A 25 -41.97 -6.07 -5.13
C VAL A 25 -41.68 -7.24 -4.19
N ALA A 26 -42.04 -8.46 -4.56
CA ALA A 26 -41.77 -9.67 -3.77
C ALA A 26 -40.27 -9.98 -3.66
N GLU A 27 -39.52 -9.80 -4.75
CA GLU A 27 -38.05 -9.95 -4.77
C GLU A 27 -37.39 -8.92 -3.83
N LEU A 28 -37.77 -7.65 -3.91
CA LEU A 28 -37.23 -6.60 -3.03
C LEU A 28 -37.56 -6.87 -1.56
N ALA A 29 -38.78 -7.32 -1.25
CA ALA A 29 -39.17 -7.69 0.11
C ALA A 29 -38.33 -8.87 0.65
N THR A 30 -38.01 -9.85 -0.21
CA THR A 30 -37.14 -10.97 0.14
C THR A 30 -35.71 -10.49 0.45
N ILE A 31 -35.16 -9.61 -0.38
CA ILE A 31 -33.82 -9.04 -0.17
C ILE A 31 -33.78 -8.23 1.12
N GLU A 32 -34.81 -7.42 1.40
CA GLU A 32 -34.90 -6.65 2.64
C GLU A 32 -34.89 -7.56 3.87
N ALA A 33 -35.71 -8.62 3.88
CA ALA A 33 -35.75 -9.57 4.97
C ALA A 33 -34.38 -10.21 5.23
N LEU A 34 -33.65 -10.60 4.17
CA LEU A 34 -32.31 -11.18 4.27
C LEU A 34 -31.28 -10.18 4.83
N VAL A 35 -31.29 -8.94 4.34
CA VAL A 35 -30.38 -7.88 4.78
C VAL A 35 -30.61 -7.54 6.27
N ARG A 36 -31.87 -7.45 6.69
CA ARG A 36 -32.23 -7.21 8.10
C ARG A 36 -31.82 -8.37 8.99
N ALA A 37 -32.08 -9.61 8.56
CA ALA A 37 -31.67 -10.81 9.29
C ALA A 37 -30.14 -10.91 9.44
N ALA A 38 -29.38 -10.41 8.46
CA ALA A 38 -27.92 -10.31 8.52
C ALA A 38 -27.39 -9.20 9.43
N GLY A 39 -28.27 -8.39 10.06
CA GLY A 39 -27.91 -7.37 11.04
C GLY A 39 -27.60 -5.99 10.45
N TYR A 40 -27.97 -5.72 9.20
CA TYR A 40 -27.76 -4.41 8.57
C TYR A 40 -28.98 -3.49 8.77
N GLY A 41 -28.75 -2.35 9.42
CA GLY A 41 -29.73 -1.28 9.60
C GLY A 41 -29.89 -0.38 8.37
N GLU A 42 -30.90 0.51 8.41
CA GLU A 42 -31.17 1.50 7.35
C GLU A 42 -30.04 2.51 7.16
N ASP A 43 -29.18 2.68 8.16
CA ASP A 43 -27.97 3.50 8.11
C ASP A 43 -26.88 2.93 7.17
N ARG A 44 -26.96 1.64 6.82
CA ARG A 44 -25.99 0.96 5.95
C ARG A 44 -26.61 0.42 4.66
N VAL A 45 -27.84 -0.08 4.71
CA VAL A 45 -28.56 -0.59 3.55
C VAL A 45 -30.00 -0.11 3.62
N ALA A 46 -30.34 0.79 2.70
CA ALA A 46 -31.68 1.37 2.55
C ALA A 46 -32.34 0.85 1.26
N MET A 47 -33.63 0.53 1.35
CA MET A 47 -34.43 0.15 0.18
C MET A 47 -35.01 1.42 -0.46
N ASP A 48 -34.36 1.89 -1.52
CA ASP A 48 -34.76 3.09 -2.25
C ASP A 48 -35.36 2.75 -3.61
N ARG A 49 -36.68 2.95 -3.74
CA ARG A 49 -37.45 2.69 -4.97
C ARG A 49 -37.29 3.78 -6.03
N SER A 50 -36.60 4.88 -5.72
CA SER A 50 -36.27 5.95 -6.67
C SER A 50 -35.02 5.66 -7.50
N VAL A 51 -34.23 4.64 -7.12
CA VAL A 51 -33.03 4.25 -7.84
C VAL A 51 -33.40 3.58 -9.15
N VAL A 52 -33.32 4.36 -10.23
CA VAL A 52 -33.51 3.89 -11.60
C VAL A 52 -32.19 4.01 -12.34
N ARG A 53 -31.61 2.87 -12.73
CA ARG A 53 -30.35 2.77 -13.46
C ARG A 53 -30.51 1.77 -14.59
N GLY A 54 -29.81 2.02 -15.70
CA GLY A 54 -29.61 1.04 -16.77
C GLY A 54 -30.89 0.31 -17.17
N LEU A 55 -31.97 1.04 -17.48
CA LEU A 55 -33.26 0.46 -17.87
C LEU A 55 -33.17 -0.51 -19.06
N GLU A 56 -32.16 -0.32 -19.90
CA GLU A 56 -31.86 -1.19 -21.04
C GLU A 56 -31.02 -2.42 -20.65
N TYR A 57 -30.47 -2.47 -19.44
CA TYR A 57 -29.43 -3.43 -19.02
C TYR A 57 -29.79 -4.26 -17.78
N TYR A 58 -30.50 -3.68 -16.81
CA TYR A 58 -30.84 -4.36 -15.56
C TYR A 58 -32.28 -4.86 -15.58
N THR A 59 -32.45 -6.15 -15.27
CA THR A 59 -33.75 -6.84 -15.24
C THR A 59 -34.19 -7.26 -13.84
N GLY A 60 -33.40 -6.93 -12.81
CA GLY A 60 -33.65 -7.32 -11.41
C GLY A 60 -33.21 -6.23 -10.42
N PRO A 61 -32.85 -6.58 -9.16
CA PRO A 61 -32.50 -5.59 -8.15
C PRO A 61 -31.23 -4.83 -8.52
N VAL A 62 -31.29 -3.50 -8.37
CA VAL A 62 -30.16 -2.60 -8.57
C VAL A 62 -29.63 -2.15 -7.21
N PHE A 63 -28.32 -2.24 -7.03
CA PHE A 63 -27.63 -1.76 -5.83
C PHE A 63 -26.81 -0.52 -6.17
N GLU A 64 -26.99 0.56 -5.40
CA GLU A 64 -26.16 1.76 -5.48
C GLU A 64 -25.52 1.99 -4.11
N ALA A 65 -24.19 2.13 -4.10
CA ALA A 65 -23.46 2.50 -2.91
C ALA A 65 -23.13 3.99 -2.99
N GLU A 66 -23.70 4.78 -2.08
CA GLU A 66 -23.37 6.19 -1.97
C GLU A 66 -22.26 6.39 -0.95
N LEU A 67 -21.20 7.08 -1.36
CA LEU A 67 -20.23 7.59 -0.41
C LEU A 67 -20.82 8.87 0.17
N LEU A 68 -21.10 8.90 1.48
CA LEU A 68 -21.62 10.09 2.17
C LEU A 68 -20.61 11.27 2.21
N ALA A 69 -19.43 11.10 1.61
CA ALA A 69 -18.42 12.12 1.45
C ALA A 69 -18.31 12.52 -0.03
N GLU A 70 -18.43 13.81 -0.32
CA GLU A 70 -18.25 14.35 -1.67
C GLU A 70 -16.76 14.37 -2.03
N ILE A 71 -16.36 13.56 -3.01
CA ILE A 71 -14.97 13.50 -3.50
C ILE A 71 -14.91 13.93 -4.96
N PRO A 72 -14.53 15.19 -5.26
CA PRO A 72 -14.35 15.66 -6.64
C PRO A 72 -13.21 14.90 -7.35
N ASN A 73 -13.27 14.79 -8.69
CA ASN A 73 -12.06 14.48 -9.47
C ASN A 73 -11.14 15.71 -9.56
N GLU A 74 -10.00 15.58 -10.23
CA GLU A 74 -9.02 16.67 -10.40
C GLU A 74 -9.62 17.93 -11.09
N ASP A 75 -10.73 17.76 -11.81
CA ASP A 75 -11.47 18.82 -12.50
C ASP A 75 -12.73 19.30 -11.75
N GLY A 76 -12.95 18.87 -10.50
CA GLY A 76 -14.11 19.27 -9.69
C GLY A 76 -15.44 18.57 -10.03
N GLN A 77 -15.43 17.55 -10.89
CA GLN A 77 -16.62 16.86 -11.39
C GLN A 77 -16.93 15.56 -10.62
N ILE A 78 -18.22 15.28 -10.45
CA ILE A 78 -18.76 14.05 -9.87
C ILE A 78 -19.06 13.07 -11.03
N VAL A 79 -18.37 11.92 -11.07
CA VAL A 79 -18.36 10.98 -12.20
C VAL A 79 -19.27 9.77 -11.93
N ARG A 80 -20.02 9.28 -12.95
CA ARG A 80 -20.89 8.07 -12.91
C ARG A 80 -20.64 7.18 -14.15
N PHE A 81 -20.69 5.84 -14.01
CA PHE A 81 -20.33 4.86 -15.06
C PHE A 81 -21.42 3.77 -15.32
N GLY A 82 -21.39 3.12 -16.51
CA GLY A 82 -22.29 2.02 -16.96
C GLY A 82 -21.55 0.84 -17.62
N SER A 83 -22.26 -0.25 -18.01
CA SER A 83 -21.68 -1.55 -18.48
C SER A 83 -22.53 -2.29 -19.55
N GLU A 84 -21.94 -3.31 -20.23
CA GLU A 84 -22.48 -4.14 -21.33
C GLU A 84 -23.15 -5.49 -20.87
N PRO A 85 -23.98 -6.16 -21.70
CA PRO A 85 -24.84 -7.27 -21.27
C PRO A 85 -24.23 -8.68 -21.40
N VAL A 86 -24.02 -9.33 -20.25
CA VAL A 86 -23.81 -10.78 -20.06
C VAL A 86 -24.55 -11.17 -18.77
N PRO A 87 -25.30 -12.29 -18.69
CA PRO A 87 -26.01 -12.66 -17.47
C PRO A 87 -25.02 -12.96 -16.33
N ALA A 88 -24.89 -12.02 -15.39
CA ALA A 88 -24.05 -12.10 -14.21
C ALA A 88 -24.60 -11.20 -13.10
N THR A 89 -24.61 -11.67 -11.85
CA THR A 89 -24.80 -10.84 -10.65
C THR A 89 -23.44 -10.60 -10.00
N GLY A 90 -23.06 -9.34 -9.83
CA GLY A 90 -21.80 -8.97 -9.20
C GLY A 90 -21.82 -7.51 -8.73
N PHE A 91 -20.98 -7.20 -7.75
CA PHE A 91 -20.71 -5.83 -7.33
C PHE A 91 -19.33 -5.42 -7.85
N SER A 92 -19.18 -4.16 -8.26
CA SER A 92 -17.90 -3.58 -8.64
C SER A 92 -17.50 -2.53 -7.59
N ILE A 93 -16.26 -2.58 -7.15
CA ILE A 93 -15.68 -1.56 -6.27
C ILE A 93 -14.66 -0.78 -7.10
N GLY A 94 -14.86 0.54 -7.19
CA GLY A 94 -13.88 1.43 -7.80
C GLY A 94 -12.62 1.53 -6.96
N VAL A 95 -11.64 0.65 -7.19
CA VAL A 95 -10.40 0.55 -6.40
C VAL A 95 -9.68 1.90 -6.26
N SER A 96 -9.59 2.68 -7.33
CA SER A 96 -8.96 4.01 -7.30
C SER A 96 -9.69 5.00 -6.38
N ARG A 97 -11.03 4.96 -6.36
CA ARG A 97 -11.84 5.85 -5.51
C ARG A 97 -11.83 5.40 -4.06
N LEU A 98 -11.86 4.08 -3.82
CA LEU A 98 -11.72 3.50 -2.49
C LEU A 98 -10.35 3.88 -1.90
N MET A 99 -9.28 3.78 -2.68
CA MET A 99 -7.94 4.20 -2.26
C MET A 99 -7.91 5.68 -1.88
N THR A 100 -8.44 6.58 -2.72
CA THR A 100 -8.51 8.02 -2.42
C THR A 100 -9.35 8.31 -1.18
N ALA A 101 -10.50 7.65 -1.03
CA ALA A 101 -11.36 7.80 0.15
C ALA A 101 -10.64 7.34 1.43
N LEU A 102 -10.00 6.17 1.42
CA LEU A 102 -9.23 5.67 2.56
C LEU A 102 -8.03 6.58 2.89
N LYS A 103 -7.37 7.15 1.87
CA LYS A 103 -6.30 8.14 2.05
C LYS A 103 -6.82 9.41 2.73
N ASN A 104 -7.92 9.98 2.23
CA ASN A 104 -8.51 11.22 2.78
C ASN A 104 -9.10 11.02 4.18
N LEU A 105 -9.59 9.81 4.48
CA LEU A 105 -10.11 9.45 5.80
C LEU A 105 -9.01 9.07 6.80
N GLY A 106 -7.74 9.05 6.39
CA GLY A 106 -6.63 8.60 7.23
C GLY A 106 -6.73 7.12 7.64
N LYS A 107 -7.46 6.32 6.88
CA LYS A 107 -7.73 4.89 7.14
C LYS A 107 -6.88 3.93 6.30
N LEU A 108 -6.00 4.46 5.45
CA LEU A 108 -4.89 3.68 4.94
C LEU A 108 -3.85 3.61 6.06
N ASP A 109 -3.67 2.42 6.62
CA ASP A 109 -2.48 2.13 7.39
C ASP A 109 -1.30 2.14 6.42
N ILE A 110 -0.68 3.30 6.30
CA ILE A 110 0.58 3.48 5.55
C ILE A 110 1.73 3.11 6.49
N SER A 111 1.59 2.05 7.30
CA SER A 111 2.69 1.52 8.10
C SER A 111 3.90 1.45 7.16
N ASP A 112 4.91 2.28 7.42
CA ASP A 112 5.99 2.51 6.47
C ASP A 112 6.59 1.15 6.10
N VAL A 113 6.30 0.70 4.88
CA VAL A 113 6.82 -0.57 4.40
C VAL A 113 8.31 -0.36 4.27
N ILE A 114 9.07 -0.82 5.27
CA ILE A 114 10.51 -0.64 5.32
C ILE A 114 11.10 -1.19 4.02
N ALA A 115 11.80 -0.32 3.30
CA ALA A 115 12.48 -0.69 2.06
C ALA A 115 13.52 -1.78 2.32
N PRO A 116 13.86 -2.60 1.32
CA PRO A 116 14.85 -3.65 1.50
C PRO A 116 16.24 -3.09 1.82
N VAL A 117 17.03 -3.85 2.56
CA VAL A 117 18.48 -3.67 2.68
C VAL A 117 19.14 -3.92 1.32
N VAL A 118 20.09 -3.09 0.92
CA VAL A 118 20.75 -3.23 -0.39
C VAL A 118 22.18 -3.75 -0.22
N VAL A 119 22.48 -4.86 -0.88
CA VAL A 119 23.85 -5.37 -1.04
C VAL A 119 24.46 -4.78 -2.31
N LEU A 120 25.56 -4.06 -2.16
CA LEU A 120 26.29 -3.47 -3.27
C LEU A 120 27.15 -4.52 -3.97
N VAL A 121 27.28 -4.37 -5.29
CA VAL A 121 28.11 -5.23 -6.14
C VAL A 121 29.39 -4.48 -6.46
N MET A 122 30.50 -4.84 -5.82
CA MET A 122 31.79 -4.17 -6.00
C MET A 122 32.59 -4.78 -7.15
N ASP A 123 32.48 -6.10 -7.30
CA ASP A 123 33.15 -6.87 -8.34
C ASP A 123 32.14 -7.64 -9.22
N LYS A 124 32.47 -7.84 -10.50
CA LYS A 124 31.54 -8.37 -11.51
C LYS A 124 31.84 -9.81 -11.95
N ASP A 125 32.88 -10.42 -11.41
CA ASP A 125 33.18 -11.82 -11.68
C ASP A 125 32.12 -12.74 -11.05
N THR A 126 31.96 -13.94 -11.62
CA THR A 126 30.93 -14.90 -11.22
C THR A 126 31.04 -15.32 -9.76
N GLU A 127 32.26 -15.40 -9.21
CA GLU A 127 32.47 -15.81 -7.83
C GLU A 127 31.99 -14.70 -6.87
N SER A 128 32.39 -13.46 -7.10
CA SER A 128 31.95 -12.31 -6.31
C SER A 128 30.44 -12.11 -6.38
N LEU A 129 29.84 -12.24 -7.57
CA LEU A 129 28.39 -12.17 -7.74
C LEU A 129 27.67 -13.27 -6.92
N GLY A 130 28.20 -14.49 -6.92
CA GLY A 130 27.68 -15.59 -6.10
C GLY A 130 27.74 -15.27 -4.60
N ARG A 131 28.80 -14.60 -4.14
CA ARG A 131 28.93 -14.17 -2.73
C ARG A 131 27.90 -13.10 -2.35
N TYR A 132 27.71 -12.07 -3.18
CA TYR A 132 26.69 -11.04 -2.91
C TYR A 132 25.28 -11.64 -2.90
N GLN A 133 24.98 -12.56 -3.81
CA GLN A 133 23.70 -13.29 -3.80
C GLN A 133 23.54 -14.14 -2.54
N LYS A 134 24.60 -14.79 -2.07
CA LYS A 134 24.59 -15.55 -0.81
C LYS A 134 24.27 -14.65 0.39
N MET A 135 24.89 -13.47 0.50
CA MET A 135 24.58 -12.50 1.56
C MET A 135 23.09 -12.10 1.54
N VAL A 136 22.54 -11.83 0.35
CA VAL A 136 21.10 -11.54 0.18
C VAL A 136 20.24 -12.72 0.64
N ALA A 137 20.61 -13.95 0.27
CA ALA A 137 19.89 -15.15 0.67
C ALA A 137 19.91 -15.37 2.20
N GLU A 138 21.05 -15.16 2.85
CA GLU A 138 21.19 -15.26 4.32
C GLU A 138 20.31 -14.24 5.04
N LEU A 139 20.29 -12.99 4.58
CA LEU A 139 19.42 -11.94 5.12
C LEU A 139 17.94 -12.31 4.96
N ARG A 140 17.54 -12.80 3.78
CA ARG A 140 16.16 -13.23 3.51
C ARG A 140 15.75 -14.42 4.37
N ALA A 141 16.63 -15.40 4.54
CA ALA A 141 16.41 -16.55 5.42
C ALA A 141 16.22 -16.11 6.89
N ALA A 142 16.83 -15.00 7.29
CA ALA A 142 16.67 -14.39 8.60
C ALA A 142 15.44 -13.48 8.74
N GLY A 143 14.58 -13.39 7.72
CA GLY A 143 13.38 -12.55 7.69
C GLY A 143 13.62 -11.09 7.30
N ILE A 144 14.83 -10.74 6.84
CA ILE A 144 15.20 -9.38 6.46
C ILE A 144 14.95 -9.21 4.96
N ARG A 145 14.13 -8.23 4.61
CA ARG A 145 13.95 -7.85 3.20
C ARG A 145 15.26 -7.30 2.67
N SER A 146 15.80 -7.92 1.64
CA SER A 146 17.06 -7.49 1.04
C SER A 146 17.07 -7.70 -0.47
N GLU A 147 17.85 -6.89 -1.18
CA GLU A 147 18.09 -6.98 -2.61
C GLU A 147 19.56 -6.73 -2.95
N MET A 148 20.01 -7.31 -4.05
CA MET A 148 21.34 -7.05 -4.62
C MET A 148 21.19 -5.97 -5.70
N TYR A 149 22.15 -5.06 -5.78
CA TYR A 149 22.19 -4.11 -6.91
C TYR A 149 22.45 -4.84 -8.24
N LEU A 150 21.61 -4.64 -9.25
CA LEU A 150 21.67 -5.34 -10.55
C LEU A 150 22.29 -4.51 -11.69
N GLY A 151 22.99 -3.42 -11.39
CA GLY A 151 23.58 -2.55 -12.40
C GLY A 151 25.10 -2.65 -12.52
N GLY A 152 25.66 -1.96 -13.52
CA GLY A 152 27.11 -1.91 -13.75
C GLY A 152 27.85 -0.72 -13.15
N ALA A 153 27.16 0.14 -12.39
CA ALA A 153 27.68 1.41 -11.90
C ALA A 153 28.60 1.25 -10.67
N GLY A 154 29.50 2.22 -10.45
CA GLY A 154 30.39 2.21 -9.28
C GLY A 154 29.70 2.56 -7.96
N MET A 155 30.40 2.37 -6.84
CA MET A 155 29.88 2.46 -5.46
C MET A 155 29.00 3.69 -5.18
N LYS A 156 29.43 4.89 -5.57
CA LYS A 156 28.68 6.14 -5.33
C LYS A 156 27.28 6.10 -5.95
N ALA A 157 27.14 5.54 -7.14
CA ALA A 157 25.86 5.43 -7.83
C ALA A 157 24.96 4.37 -7.18
N GLN A 158 25.55 3.28 -6.68
CA GLN A 158 24.81 2.25 -5.95
C GLN A 158 24.32 2.74 -4.59
N LEU A 159 25.12 3.53 -3.87
CA LEU A 159 24.67 4.20 -2.64
C LEU A 159 23.52 5.18 -2.92
N LYS A 160 23.61 5.96 -4.00
CA LYS A 160 22.50 6.83 -4.44
C LYS A 160 21.24 6.04 -4.82
N TYR A 161 21.41 4.83 -5.37
CA TYR A 161 20.30 3.93 -5.63
C TYR A 161 19.65 3.46 -4.31
N ALA A 162 20.45 3.01 -3.35
CA ALA A 162 19.95 2.58 -2.04
C ALA A 162 19.22 3.71 -1.28
N ASP A 163 19.77 4.93 -1.35
CA ASP A 163 19.16 6.14 -0.82
C ASP A 163 17.81 6.45 -1.47
N ARG A 164 17.75 6.50 -2.82
CA ARG A 164 16.48 6.71 -3.55
C ARG A 164 15.44 5.62 -3.27
N ARG A 165 15.90 4.39 -3.03
CA ARG A 165 15.05 3.26 -2.68
C ARG A 165 14.44 3.40 -1.28
N GLY A 166 14.96 4.32 -0.45
CA GLY A 166 14.60 4.47 0.95
C GLY A 166 15.19 3.38 1.84
N SER A 167 16.26 2.73 1.39
CA SER A 167 16.83 1.55 2.05
C SER A 167 17.38 1.93 3.43
N PRO A 168 17.12 1.15 4.48
CA PRO A 168 17.62 1.45 5.83
C PRO A 168 19.13 1.21 5.95
N VAL A 169 19.65 0.24 5.20
CA VAL A 169 21.03 -0.25 5.32
C VAL A 169 21.60 -0.58 3.94
N ALA A 170 22.89 -0.28 3.75
CA ALA A 170 23.70 -0.73 2.63
C ALA A 170 24.84 -1.64 3.11
N ILE A 171 25.10 -2.74 2.39
CA ILE A 171 26.17 -3.70 2.67
C ILE A 171 27.23 -3.60 1.57
N ILE A 172 28.49 -3.54 1.96
CA ILE A 172 29.63 -3.31 1.07
C ILE A 172 30.73 -4.31 1.42
N GLN A 173 31.17 -5.09 0.42
CA GLN A 173 32.37 -5.92 0.53
C GLN A 173 33.19 -5.79 -0.76
N GLY A 174 34.29 -5.04 -0.70
CA GLY A 174 35.30 -4.99 -1.75
C GLY A 174 36.35 -6.07 -1.57
N GLY A 175 37.37 -6.06 -2.43
CA GLY A 175 38.48 -7.03 -2.36
C GLY A 175 39.26 -6.96 -1.05
N ASP A 176 39.49 -5.76 -0.52
CA ASP A 176 40.23 -5.57 0.74
C ASP A 176 39.46 -6.14 1.93
N GLU A 177 38.18 -5.80 2.09
CA GLU A 177 37.33 -6.36 3.15
C GLU A 177 37.23 -7.89 3.02
N ARG A 178 37.04 -8.37 1.78
CA ARG A 178 36.96 -9.81 1.50
C ARG A 178 38.22 -10.55 1.91
N SER A 179 39.40 -9.98 1.66
CA SER A 179 40.68 -10.60 2.04
C SER A 179 40.82 -10.80 3.55
N ARG A 180 40.12 -9.98 4.34
CA ARG A 180 40.08 -10.05 5.81
C ARG A 180 38.88 -10.84 6.35
N GLY A 181 38.00 -11.35 5.49
CA GLY A 181 36.75 -12.00 5.92
C GLY A 181 35.75 -11.04 6.55
N GLU A 182 35.84 -9.76 6.19
CA GLU A 182 35.04 -8.68 6.73
C GLU A 182 34.06 -8.13 5.68
N LEU A 183 33.11 -7.33 6.14
CA LEU A 183 32.27 -6.48 5.32
C LEU A 183 31.93 -5.20 6.07
N GLN A 184 31.52 -4.18 5.33
CA GLN A 184 31.07 -2.91 5.85
C GLN A 184 29.55 -2.83 5.77
N ILE A 185 28.93 -2.41 6.87
CA ILE A 185 27.49 -2.16 6.97
C ILE A 185 27.33 -0.66 7.24
N LYS A 186 26.54 -0.02 6.39
CA LYS A 186 26.25 1.41 6.50
C LYS A 186 24.78 1.62 6.82
N ASP A 187 24.51 2.29 7.94
CA ASP A 187 23.19 2.80 8.27
C ASP A 187 22.93 4.07 7.46
N LEU A 188 21.95 4.00 6.56
CA LEU A 188 21.62 5.10 5.66
C LEU A 188 20.72 6.14 6.32
N ILE A 189 19.93 5.74 7.32
CA ILE A 189 19.03 6.64 8.05
C ILE A 189 19.85 7.52 8.99
N GLU A 190 20.70 6.91 9.82
CA GLU A 190 21.56 7.64 10.74
C GLU A 190 22.61 8.46 9.98
N GLY A 191 23.15 7.91 8.88
CA GLY A 191 24.04 8.64 7.99
C GLY A 191 23.40 9.90 7.39
N ALA A 192 22.10 9.85 7.05
CA ALA A 192 21.35 11.00 6.58
C ALA A 192 21.10 12.02 7.70
N ARG A 193 20.74 11.56 8.91
CA ARG A 193 20.52 12.42 10.10
C ARG A 193 21.78 13.21 10.44
N MET A 194 22.92 12.54 10.58
CA MET A 194 24.20 13.19 10.89
C MET A 194 24.64 14.15 9.77
N SER A 195 24.34 13.84 8.51
CA SER A 195 24.66 14.75 7.39
C SER A 195 23.85 16.05 7.42
N ALA A 196 22.67 16.07 8.06
CA ALA A 196 21.88 17.28 8.23
C ALA A 196 22.41 18.18 9.36
N GLU A 197 23.15 17.61 10.32
CA GLU A 197 23.68 18.30 11.50
C GLU A 197 25.11 18.85 11.30
N ILE A 198 25.85 18.36 10.29
CA ILE A 198 27.26 18.72 10.07
C ILE A 198 27.39 19.81 8.99
N THR A 199 28.00 20.94 9.36
CA THR A 199 28.25 22.08 8.46
C THR A 199 29.58 21.99 7.69
N ASP A 200 30.52 21.11 8.09
CA ASP A 200 31.83 20.94 7.45
C ASP A 200 32.02 19.57 6.75
N ASN A 201 32.37 19.63 5.47
CA ASN A 201 32.58 18.48 4.58
C ASN A 201 33.88 17.71 4.88
N ALA A 202 34.88 18.36 5.50
CA ALA A 202 36.14 17.71 5.86
C ALA A 202 35.99 16.78 7.07
N GLU A 203 35.31 17.23 8.12
CA GLU A 203 34.97 16.41 9.31
C GLU A 203 34.03 15.25 8.96
N TRP A 204 33.05 15.47 8.07
CA TRP A 204 32.13 14.44 7.62
C TRP A 204 32.83 13.25 6.94
N ARG A 205 33.82 13.51 6.08
CA ARG A 205 34.58 12.44 5.40
C ARG A 205 35.51 11.68 6.36
N ALA A 206 36.01 12.35 7.40
CA ALA A 206 36.89 11.75 8.40
C ALA A 206 36.12 10.89 9.41
N ALA A 207 34.91 11.29 9.79
CA ALA A 207 34.13 10.65 10.85
C ALA A 207 33.48 9.31 10.46
N ARG A 208 33.40 8.96 9.15
CA ARG A 208 32.70 7.77 8.62
C ARG A 208 31.38 7.49 9.37
N PRO A 209 30.47 8.47 9.46
CA PRO A 209 29.30 8.37 10.32
C PRO A 209 28.43 7.17 9.94
N ALA A 210 27.97 6.45 10.97
CA ALA A 210 27.03 5.34 10.86
C ALA A 210 27.50 4.16 9.99
N GLN A 211 28.81 3.91 9.95
CA GLN A 211 29.41 2.78 9.26
C GLN A 211 30.16 1.88 10.25
N VAL A 212 29.89 0.58 10.19
CA VAL A 212 30.57 -0.45 10.99
C VAL A 212 31.20 -1.50 10.09
N THR A 213 32.36 -2.01 10.49
CA THR A 213 33.00 -3.17 9.84
C THR A 213 32.82 -4.36 10.77
N VAL A 214 32.33 -5.48 10.23
CA VAL A 214 32.09 -6.72 10.99
C VAL A 214 32.59 -7.93 10.20
N ALA A 215 32.78 -9.06 10.88
CA ALA A 215 33.06 -10.33 10.22
C ALA A 215 31.87 -10.74 9.33
N GLU A 216 32.13 -11.43 8.21
CA GLU A 216 31.07 -11.91 7.30
C GLU A 216 30.03 -12.78 8.04
N SER A 217 30.46 -13.56 9.03
CA SER A 217 29.58 -14.39 9.88
C SER A 217 28.62 -13.59 10.76
N GLU A 218 28.90 -12.31 11.01
CA GLU A 218 28.09 -11.43 11.87
C GLU A 218 27.10 -10.57 11.07
N LEU A 219 27.07 -10.71 9.75
CA LEU A 219 26.22 -9.93 8.83
C LEU A 219 24.78 -9.81 9.34
N VAL A 220 24.13 -10.94 9.58
CA VAL A 220 22.71 -10.97 9.97
C VAL A 220 22.50 -10.34 11.35
N ALA A 221 23.42 -10.59 12.29
CA ALA A 221 23.30 -10.11 13.66
C ALA A 221 23.40 -8.57 13.70
N GLU A 222 24.38 -8.00 13.02
CA GLU A 222 24.59 -6.55 13.02
C GLU A 222 23.50 -5.82 12.24
N VAL A 223 23.03 -6.36 11.10
CA VAL A 223 21.88 -5.77 10.38
C VAL A 223 20.62 -5.76 11.24
N LYS A 224 20.33 -6.85 11.99
CA LYS A 224 19.17 -6.87 12.90
C LYS A 224 19.28 -5.82 14.00
N LYS A 225 20.46 -5.65 14.57
CA LYS A 225 20.73 -4.64 15.60
C LYS A 225 20.48 -3.22 15.08
N ILE A 226 20.98 -2.88 13.89
CA ILE A 226 20.75 -1.58 13.25
C ILE A 226 19.25 -1.37 12.99
N LEU A 227 18.57 -2.34 12.38
CA LEU A 227 17.14 -2.25 12.10
C LEU A 227 16.29 -2.10 13.37
N ALA A 228 16.68 -2.76 14.46
CA ALA A 228 16.02 -2.65 15.76
C ALA A 228 16.22 -1.25 16.38
N ALA A 229 17.42 -0.68 16.29
CA ALA A 229 17.70 0.68 16.74
C ALA A 229 16.84 1.70 15.97
N GLN A 230 16.84 1.61 14.63
CA GLN A 230 16.00 2.45 13.77
C GLN A 230 14.51 2.30 14.07
N ALA A 231 14.05 1.08 14.37
CA ALA A 231 12.66 0.85 14.77
C ALA A 231 12.31 1.50 16.11
N ALA A 232 13.22 1.44 17.09
CA ALA A 232 13.05 2.12 18.37
C ALA A 232 13.01 3.64 18.22
N ASP A 233 13.83 4.21 17.33
CA ASP A 233 13.85 5.65 17.10
C ASP A 233 12.60 6.13 16.35
N ARG A 234 12.11 5.37 15.35
CA ARG A 234 10.82 5.65 14.71
C ARG A 234 9.67 5.63 15.72
N ALA A 235 9.67 4.68 16.67
CA ALA A 235 8.65 4.60 17.70
C ALA A 235 8.67 5.80 18.66
N LYS A 236 9.83 6.42 18.89
CA LYS A 236 9.96 7.63 19.72
C LYS A 236 9.60 8.92 18.98
N GLY A 237 9.87 9.00 17.68
CA GLY A 237 9.59 10.18 16.84
C GLY A 237 8.14 10.27 16.34
N GLY A 238 7.35 9.21 16.49
CA GLY A 238 5.93 9.15 16.11
C GLY A 238 4.93 9.43 17.24
N ALA A 239 5.37 9.98 18.37
CA ALA A 239 4.53 10.39 19.51
C ALA A 239 4.31 11.91 19.53
#